data_AF-A0A957HXU6-F1
#
_entry.id   AF-A0A957HXU6-F1
#
_cell.length_a   1.000
_cell.length_b   1.000
_cell.length_c   1.000
_cell.angle_alpha   90.00
_cell.angle_beta   90.00
_cell.angle_gamma   90.00
#
_symmetry.space_group_name_H-M   'P 1'
#
loop_
_entity.id
_entity.type
_entity.pdbx_description
1 polymer ?
#
loop_
_entity_poly.entity_id
_entity_poly.type
_entity_poly.pdbx_seq_one_letter_code
_entity_poly.pdbx_strand_id
1 'polypeptide(L)'
;MSETNPRAQKLGNLVEEARKHAGRSVEECAAVLQLSDDAFAAIEAGEHPISLPDLEVLSLYLHVPMGYFWGSETLVAKPHVDYMNMVALRHRMIGVLLRQYRLKEKRSVQELAEKLDVSLTQIEAYESGSQPIPYLHLEALGRFLGVSISGFLDAEHGPLSRHEAELRLVRQFDELSPQMQTFLANPQSMIYLETAQRLSQMDVTHLRQIAESILEITW
;
A
#
# COMPACT_ATOMS: atom_id res chain seq x y z
N MET A 1 -23.74 27.18 30.96
CA MET A 1 -23.70 26.33 29.75
C MET A 1 -22.98 27.14 28.70
N SER A 2 -21.71 26.83 28.44
CA SER A 2 -20.93 27.56 27.43
C SER A 2 -21.50 27.21 26.07
N GLU A 3 -21.90 28.20 25.29
CA GLU A 3 -22.24 28.01 23.87
C GLU A 3 -21.01 27.42 23.16
N THR A 4 -21.08 26.15 22.78
CA THR A 4 -20.00 25.49 22.04
C THR A 4 -19.80 26.20 20.71
N ASN A 5 -18.59 26.71 20.47
CA ASN A 5 -18.26 27.45 19.26
C ASN A 5 -18.43 26.52 18.04
N PRO A 6 -19.33 26.83 17.07
CA PRO A 6 -19.62 25.94 15.96
C PRO A 6 -18.39 25.66 15.06
N ARG A 7 -17.41 26.57 15.05
CA ARG A 7 -16.13 26.33 14.36
C ARG A 7 -15.24 25.35 15.10
N ALA A 8 -15.22 25.41 16.43
CA ALA A 8 -14.47 24.47 17.26
C ALA A 8 -15.05 23.05 17.14
N GLN A 9 -16.38 22.91 17.16
CA GLN A 9 -17.05 21.64 16.92
C GLN A 9 -16.69 21.05 15.55
N LYS A 10 -16.72 21.87 14.49
CA LYS A 10 -16.37 21.40 13.15
C LYS A 10 -14.93 20.92 13.08
N LEU A 11 -13.99 21.63 13.69
CA LEU A 11 -12.59 21.21 13.73
C LEU A 11 -12.42 19.92 14.55
N GLY A 12 -13.07 19.81 15.70
CA GLY A 12 -13.08 18.60 16.53
C GLY A 12 -13.57 17.37 15.76
N ASN A 13 -14.67 17.51 15.01
CA ASN A 13 -15.17 16.43 14.15
C ASN A 13 -14.16 16.02 13.06
N LEU A 14 -13.42 16.97 12.47
CA LEU A 14 -12.37 16.66 11.49
C LEU A 14 -11.20 15.90 12.14
N VAL A 15 -10.81 16.26 13.36
CA VAL A 15 -9.80 15.52 14.14
C VAL A 15 -10.27 14.09 14.39
N GLU A 16 -11.54 13.91 14.81
CA GLU A 16 -12.13 12.59 15.03
C GLU A 16 -12.17 11.74 13.76
N GLU A 17 -12.60 12.33 12.64
CA GLU A 17 -12.63 11.67 11.34
C GLU A 17 -11.22 11.29 10.87
N ALA A 18 -10.23 12.18 10.98
CA ALA A 18 -8.84 11.89 10.65
C ALA A 18 -8.29 10.74 11.49
N ARG A 19 -8.56 10.73 12.80
CA ARG A 19 -8.14 9.65 13.71
C ARG A 19 -8.75 8.31 13.30
N LYS A 20 -10.07 8.28 13.08
CA LYS A 20 -10.79 7.07 12.64
C LYS A 20 -10.31 6.59 11.28
N HIS A 21 -10.06 7.51 10.35
CA HIS A 21 -9.51 7.22 9.03
C HIS A 21 -8.12 6.57 9.12
N ALA A 22 -7.26 7.07 10.01
CA ALA A 22 -5.96 6.50 10.28
C ALA A 22 -6.00 5.20 11.12
N GLY A 23 -7.19 4.81 11.62
CA GLY A 23 -7.37 3.62 12.45
C GLY A 23 -6.75 3.75 13.85
N ARG A 24 -6.64 4.97 14.38
CA ARG A 24 -6.00 5.25 15.67
C ARG A 24 -6.99 5.37 16.82
N SER A 25 -6.55 5.00 18.01
CA SER A 25 -7.31 5.16 19.25
C SER A 25 -7.17 6.57 19.82
N VAL A 26 -8.06 6.94 20.75
CA VAL A 26 -7.99 8.25 21.43
C VAL A 26 -6.72 8.33 22.27
N GLU A 27 -6.39 7.24 22.95
CA GLU A 27 -5.22 7.09 23.81
C GLU A 27 -3.92 7.25 23.03
N GLU A 28 -3.85 6.68 21.81
CA GLU A 28 -2.69 6.84 20.92
C GLU A 28 -2.47 8.31 20.53
N CYS A 29 -3.53 9.02 20.15
CA CYS A 29 -3.42 10.43 19.77
C CYS A 29 -3.13 11.34 20.97
N ALA A 30 -3.75 11.07 22.12
CA ALA A 30 -3.50 11.80 23.36
C ALA A 30 -2.02 11.67 23.78
N ALA A 31 -1.46 10.46 23.72
CA ALA A 31 -0.07 10.21 24.06
C ALA A 31 0.92 10.97 23.17
N VAL A 32 0.66 11.06 21.86
CA VAL A 32 1.51 11.81 20.91
C VAL A 32 1.53 13.30 21.22
N LEU A 33 0.40 13.86 21.66
CA LEU A 33 0.29 15.27 22.07
C LEU A 33 0.68 15.51 23.54
N GLN A 34 1.04 14.46 24.28
CA GLN A 34 1.31 14.53 25.73
C GLN A 34 0.11 15.07 26.53
N LEU A 35 -1.10 14.69 26.12
CA LEU A 35 -2.37 15.02 26.76
C LEU A 35 -2.96 13.80 27.46
N SER A 36 -3.91 14.02 28.37
CA SER A 36 -4.78 12.94 28.87
C SER A 36 -5.86 12.58 27.87
N ASP A 37 -6.35 11.34 27.90
CA ASP A 37 -7.44 10.86 27.03
C ASP A 37 -8.68 11.77 27.08
N ASP A 38 -9.08 12.23 28.27
CA ASP A 38 -10.20 13.17 28.45
C ASP A 38 -9.97 14.53 27.77
N ALA A 39 -8.73 15.01 27.78
CA ALA A 39 -8.39 16.30 27.16
C ALA A 39 -8.42 16.17 25.64
N PHE A 40 -7.95 15.05 25.10
CA PHE A 40 -8.06 14.76 23.67
C PHE A 40 -9.52 14.54 23.24
N ALA A 41 -10.32 13.81 24.02
CA ALA A 41 -11.74 13.66 23.77
C ALA A 41 -12.48 15.00 23.78
N ALA A 42 -12.11 15.92 24.68
CA ALA A 42 -12.64 17.28 24.70
C ALA A 42 -12.23 18.10 23.45
N ILE A 43 -11.06 17.83 22.85
CA ILE A 43 -10.67 18.40 21.54
C ILE A 43 -11.61 17.88 20.44
N GLU A 44 -11.84 16.57 20.36
CA GLU A 44 -12.75 15.98 19.37
C GLU A 44 -14.18 16.49 19.53
N ALA A 45 -14.62 16.69 20.78
CA ALA A 45 -15.92 17.28 21.08
C ALA A 45 -16.00 18.79 20.78
N GLY A 46 -14.89 19.45 20.46
CA GLY A 46 -14.84 20.90 20.24
C GLY A 46 -14.98 21.75 21.52
N GLU A 47 -14.81 21.12 22.69
CA GLU A 47 -14.88 21.74 24.01
C GLU A 47 -13.52 22.30 24.46
N HIS A 48 -12.43 21.70 23.96
CA HIS A 48 -11.06 22.16 24.20
C HIS A 48 -10.41 22.63 22.89
N PRO A 49 -9.79 23.83 22.85
CA PRO A 49 -9.10 24.30 21.66
C PRO A 49 -7.81 23.50 21.44
N ILE A 50 -7.61 23.03 20.21
CA ILE A 50 -6.33 22.47 19.76
C ILE A 50 -5.43 23.58 19.22
N SER A 51 -4.13 23.53 19.52
CA SER A 51 -3.16 24.47 18.96
C SER A 51 -2.76 24.07 17.53
N LEU A 52 -2.24 25.02 16.74
CA LEU A 52 -1.74 24.71 15.39
C LEU A 52 -0.59 23.69 15.43
N PRO A 53 0.43 23.81 16.30
CA PRO A 53 1.47 22.78 16.43
C PRO A 53 0.93 21.40 16.77
N ASP A 54 -0.07 21.30 17.65
CA ASP A 54 -0.69 20.00 17.97
C ASP A 54 -1.40 19.42 16.74
N LEU A 55 -2.06 20.27 15.95
CA LEU A 55 -2.70 19.85 14.70
C LEU A 55 -1.68 19.41 13.64
N GLU A 56 -0.52 20.07 13.56
CA GLU A 56 0.60 19.67 12.70
C GLU A 56 1.16 18.30 13.13
N VAL A 57 1.32 18.08 14.43
CA VAL A 57 1.74 16.78 14.98
C VAL A 57 0.72 15.69 14.62
N LEU A 58 -0.58 15.97 14.75
CA LEU A 58 -1.62 15.03 14.33
C LEU A 58 -1.58 14.76 12.82
N SER A 59 -1.35 15.78 11.99
CA SER A 59 -1.20 15.60 10.55
C SER A 59 -0.07 14.63 10.21
N LEU A 60 1.10 14.81 10.83
CA LEU A 60 2.25 13.93 10.65
C LEU A 60 1.95 12.51 11.16
N TYR A 61 1.40 12.39 12.37
CA TYR A 61 1.15 11.10 13.01
C TYR A 61 0.08 10.28 12.28
N LEU A 62 -1.01 10.93 11.89
CA LEU A 62 -2.15 10.31 11.22
C LEU A 62 -1.95 10.17 9.71
N HIS A 63 -0.87 10.73 9.17
CA HIS A 63 -0.57 10.77 7.74
C HIS A 63 -1.71 11.40 6.92
N VAL A 64 -2.31 12.47 7.47
CA VAL A 64 -3.37 13.25 6.80
C VAL A 64 -2.81 14.60 6.37
N PRO A 65 -3.13 15.10 5.17
CA PRO A 65 -2.64 16.39 4.74
C PRO A 65 -3.27 17.50 5.59
N MET A 66 -2.49 18.51 5.94
CA MET A 66 -3.02 19.64 6.69
C MET A 66 -4.21 20.31 5.96
N GLY A 67 -4.19 20.32 4.62
CA GLY A 67 -5.29 20.72 3.72
C GLY A 67 -6.67 20.24 4.14
N TYR A 68 -6.74 19.03 4.70
CA TYR A 68 -7.97 18.42 5.17
C TYR A 68 -8.63 19.21 6.31
N PHE A 69 -7.86 19.71 7.28
CA PHE A 69 -8.39 20.47 8.41
C PHE A 69 -8.94 21.85 8.01
N TRP A 70 -8.57 22.36 6.83
CA TRP A 70 -9.14 23.58 6.24
C TRP A 70 -10.25 23.32 5.21
N GLY A 71 -10.53 22.05 4.91
CA GLY A 71 -11.52 21.66 3.89
C GLY A 71 -11.08 21.93 2.46
N SER A 72 -9.78 22.13 2.19
CA SER A 72 -9.25 22.22 0.83
C SER A 72 -8.95 20.85 0.23
N GLU A 73 -8.81 19.82 1.07
CA GLU A 73 -8.52 18.45 0.67
C GLU A 73 -9.47 17.47 1.38
N THR A 74 -9.60 16.27 0.82
CA THR A 74 -10.42 15.19 1.37
C THR A 74 -9.58 13.95 1.64
N LEU A 75 -9.99 13.16 2.64
CA LEU A 75 -9.32 11.89 2.92
C LEU A 75 -9.71 10.85 1.88
N VAL A 76 -8.71 10.25 1.24
CA VAL A 76 -8.93 9.18 0.26
C VAL A 76 -9.08 7.86 1.02
N ALA A 77 -10.31 7.33 1.05
CA ALA A 77 -10.58 6.04 1.66
C ALA A 77 -9.75 4.94 0.97
N LYS A 78 -8.91 4.24 1.75
CA LYS A 78 -8.24 3.05 1.25
C LYS A 78 -9.26 1.92 1.08
N PRO A 79 -9.17 1.13 0.00
CA PRO A 79 -10.06 -0.02 -0.18
C PRO A 79 -9.91 -0.98 1.01
N HIS A 80 -11.02 -1.32 1.64
CA HIS A 80 -11.02 -2.29 2.74
C HIS A 80 -10.61 -3.67 2.22
N VAL A 81 -9.63 -4.28 2.89
CA VAL A 81 -9.19 -5.64 2.61
C VAL A 81 -9.62 -6.53 3.77
N ASP A 82 -10.44 -7.52 3.47
CA ASP A 82 -10.76 -8.57 4.44
C ASP A 82 -9.57 -9.53 4.56
N TYR A 83 -8.66 -9.20 5.48
CA TYR A 83 -7.44 -9.98 5.69
C TYR A 83 -7.72 -11.40 6.15
N MET A 84 -8.79 -11.63 6.92
CA MET A 84 -9.12 -12.98 7.40
C MET A 84 -9.51 -13.89 6.24
N ASN A 85 -10.41 -13.43 5.38
CA ASN A 85 -10.80 -14.18 4.19
C ASN A 85 -9.64 -14.29 3.18
N MET A 86 -8.83 -13.24 3.03
CA MET A 86 -7.64 -13.28 2.18
C MET A 86 -6.66 -14.37 2.62
N VAL A 87 -6.31 -14.40 3.92
CA VAL A 87 -5.38 -15.38 4.49
C VAL A 87 -5.92 -16.79 4.33
N ALA A 88 -7.21 -17.02 4.63
CA ALA A 88 -7.83 -18.34 4.49
C ALA A 88 -7.83 -18.84 3.03
N LEU A 89 -8.16 -17.98 2.06
CA LEU A 89 -8.13 -18.32 0.64
C LEU A 89 -6.70 -18.64 0.17
N ARG A 90 -5.73 -17.80 0.56
CA ARG A 90 -4.33 -17.96 0.18
C ARG A 90 -3.70 -19.25 0.70
N HIS A 91 -4.02 -19.67 1.93
CA HIS A 91 -3.55 -20.96 2.45
C HIS A 91 -3.98 -22.13 1.55
N ARG A 92 -5.24 -22.15 1.10
CA ARG A 92 -5.74 -23.19 0.20
C ARG A 92 -5.06 -23.15 -1.16
N MET A 93 -4.92 -21.96 -1.74
CA MET A 93 -4.23 -21.80 -3.03
C MET A 93 -2.78 -22.29 -2.98
N ILE A 94 -2.04 -21.94 -1.93
CA ILE A 94 -0.64 -22.35 -1.76
C ILE A 94 -0.54 -23.87 -1.61
N GLY A 95 -1.45 -24.52 -0.86
CA GLY A 95 -1.52 -25.97 -0.76
C GLY A 95 -1.71 -26.65 -2.13
N VAL A 96 -2.65 -26.13 -2.92
CA VAL A 96 -2.90 -26.61 -4.29
C VAL A 96 -1.67 -26.41 -5.18
N LEU A 97 -1.01 -25.25 -5.12
CA LEU A 97 0.21 -24.98 -5.89
C LEU A 97 1.34 -25.92 -5.48
N LEU A 98 1.54 -26.17 -4.18
CA LEU A 98 2.54 -27.12 -3.69
C LEU A 98 2.30 -28.51 -4.28
N ARG A 99 1.05 -28.98 -4.25
CA ARG A 99 0.66 -30.26 -4.85
C ARG A 99 0.94 -30.30 -6.35
N GLN A 100 0.62 -29.23 -7.08
CA GLN A 100 0.88 -29.12 -8.51
C GLN A 100 2.38 -29.21 -8.81
N TYR A 101 3.22 -28.48 -8.08
CA TYR A 101 4.67 -28.55 -8.24
C TYR A 101 5.23 -29.93 -7.89
N ARG A 102 4.76 -30.55 -6.80
CA ARG A 102 5.16 -31.92 -6.45
C ARG A 102 4.84 -32.91 -7.56
N LEU A 103 3.63 -32.86 -8.12
CA LEU A 103 3.20 -33.75 -9.19
C LEU A 103 3.98 -33.50 -10.50
N LYS A 104 4.27 -32.23 -10.81
CA LYS A 104 5.08 -31.85 -11.98
C LYS A 104 6.48 -32.44 -11.90
N GLU A 105 7.11 -32.38 -10.72
CA GLU A 105 8.42 -32.97 -10.46
C GLU A 105 8.36 -34.48 -10.17
N LYS A 106 7.18 -35.11 -10.29
CA LYS A 106 6.93 -36.54 -10.08
C LYS A 106 7.40 -37.06 -8.72
N ARG A 107 7.33 -36.21 -7.69
CA ARG A 107 7.69 -36.55 -6.31
C ARG A 107 6.52 -37.15 -5.55
N SER A 108 6.81 -38.09 -4.67
CA SER A 108 5.86 -38.67 -3.72
C SER A 108 5.67 -37.77 -2.50
N VAL A 109 4.55 -37.96 -1.79
CA VAL A 109 4.30 -37.29 -0.49
C VAL A 109 5.36 -37.70 0.55
N GLN A 110 5.83 -38.95 0.48
CA GLN A 110 6.90 -39.50 1.32
C GLN A 110 8.19 -38.70 1.20
N GLU A 111 8.63 -38.38 -0.02
CA GLU A 111 9.85 -37.59 -0.22
C GLU A 111 9.76 -36.18 0.38
N LEU A 112 8.58 -35.55 0.37
CA LEU A 112 8.38 -34.24 0.99
C LEU A 112 8.37 -34.32 2.51
N ALA A 113 7.77 -35.38 3.06
CA ALA A 113 7.71 -35.64 4.49
C ALA A 113 9.11 -35.88 5.06
N GLU A 114 9.91 -36.71 4.39
CA GLU A 114 11.32 -36.96 4.73
C GLU A 114 12.17 -35.70 4.61
N LYS A 115 11.90 -34.85 3.61
CA LYS A 115 12.64 -33.59 3.42
C LYS A 115 12.48 -32.63 4.60
N LEU A 116 11.32 -32.64 5.26
CA LEU A 116 10.99 -31.75 6.37
C LEU A 116 11.05 -32.42 7.74
N ASP A 117 11.29 -33.73 7.81
CA ASP A 117 11.17 -34.53 9.04
C ASP A 117 9.78 -34.41 9.70
N VAL A 118 8.73 -34.58 8.88
CA VAL A 118 7.31 -34.53 9.32
C VAL A 118 6.54 -35.77 8.88
N SER A 119 5.31 -35.95 9.37
CA SER A 119 4.45 -37.05 8.93
C SER A 119 3.88 -36.84 7.52
N LEU A 120 3.53 -37.94 6.85
CA LEU A 120 2.80 -37.90 5.56
C LEU A 120 1.49 -37.12 5.66
N THR A 121 0.76 -37.36 6.75
CA THR A 121 -0.51 -36.68 7.05
C THR A 121 -0.35 -35.17 7.13
N GLN A 122 0.81 -34.67 7.59
CA GLN A 122 1.09 -33.24 7.64
C GLN A 122 1.26 -32.66 6.23
N ILE A 123 1.96 -33.36 5.33
CA ILE A 123 2.11 -32.94 3.93
C ILE A 123 0.74 -32.98 3.21
N GLU A 124 -0.08 -34.00 3.45
CA GLU A 124 -1.43 -34.07 2.90
C GLU A 124 -2.34 -32.95 3.43
N ALA A 125 -2.20 -32.59 4.70
CA ALA A 125 -2.91 -31.46 5.29
C ALA A 125 -2.50 -30.11 4.66
N TYR A 126 -1.19 -29.94 4.38
CA TYR A 126 -0.67 -28.81 3.63
C TYR A 126 -1.24 -28.75 2.21
N GLU A 127 -1.17 -29.85 1.46
CA GLU A 127 -1.62 -29.90 0.05
C GLU A 127 -3.14 -29.73 -0.11
N SER A 128 -3.92 -30.12 0.89
CA SER A 128 -5.37 -29.90 0.93
C SER A 128 -5.76 -28.48 1.37
N GLY A 129 -4.82 -27.71 1.92
CA GLY A 129 -5.10 -26.41 2.52
C GLY A 129 -5.90 -26.49 3.82
N SER A 130 -5.99 -27.67 4.44
CA SER A 130 -6.63 -27.86 5.74
C SER A 130 -5.76 -27.37 6.89
N GLN A 131 -4.44 -27.34 6.69
CA GLN A 131 -3.51 -26.66 7.57
C GLN A 131 -2.65 -25.65 6.82
N PRO A 132 -2.32 -24.51 7.47
CA PRO A 132 -1.39 -23.55 6.93
C PRO A 132 0.02 -24.15 6.85
N ILE A 133 0.75 -23.82 5.78
CA ILE A 133 2.13 -24.26 5.60
C ILE A 133 3.05 -23.20 6.23
N PRO A 134 3.90 -23.55 7.23
CA PRO A 134 4.87 -22.62 7.76
C PRO A 134 5.80 -22.10 6.65
N TYR A 135 6.14 -20.80 6.70
CA TYR A 135 6.94 -20.16 5.64
C TYR A 135 8.25 -20.92 5.33
N LEU A 136 9.01 -21.31 6.35
CA LEU A 136 10.28 -22.02 6.17
C LEU A 136 10.09 -23.44 5.62
N HIS A 137 8.96 -24.09 5.93
CA HIS A 137 8.62 -25.36 5.30
C HIS A 137 8.34 -25.16 3.81
N LEU A 138 7.51 -24.17 3.47
CA LEU A 138 7.19 -23.86 2.08
C LEU A 138 8.45 -23.49 1.28
N GLU A 139 9.37 -22.72 1.86
CA GLU A 139 10.65 -22.39 1.24
C GLU A 139 11.52 -23.63 1.00
N ALA A 140 11.66 -24.50 2.00
CA ALA A 140 12.43 -25.73 1.89
C ALA A 140 11.85 -26.70 0.84
N LEU A 141 10.51 -26.83 0.81
CA LEU A 141 9.81 -27.63 -0.19
C LEU A 141 9.92 -27.02 -1.58
N GLY A 142 9.76 -25.71 -1.72
CA GLY A 142 9.96 -25.00 -2.99
C GLY A 142 11.36 -25.26 -3.55
N ARG A 143 12.40 -25.08 -2.73
CA ARG A 143 13.79 -25.37 -3.11
C ARG A 143 13.99 -26.84 -3.52
N PHE A 144 13.39 -27.77 -2.78
CA PHE A 144 13.45 -29.19 -3.10
C PHE A 144 12.75 -29.54 -4.42
N LEU A 145 11.68 -28.83 -4.76
CA LEU A 145 10.92 -28.96 -6.00
C LEU A 145 11.43 -28.06 -7.14
N GLY A 146 12.57 -27.37 -6.96
CA GLY A 146 13.14 -26.50 -7.99
C GLY A 146 12.34 -25.22 -8.27
N VAL A 147 11.50 -24.78 -7.33
CA VAL A 147 10.67 -23.58 -7.44
C VAL A 147 11.07 -22.55 -6.39
N SER A 148 11.29 -21.31 -6.82
CA SER A 148 11.51 -20.18 -5.91
C SER A 148 10.27 -19.90 -5.06
N ILE A 149 10.44 -19.40 -3.83
CA ILE A 149 9.32 -18.97 -2.98
C ILE A 149 8.39 -17.97 -3.67
N SER A 150 8.93 -17.17 -4.59
CA SER A 150 8.16 -16.22 -5.41
C SER A 150 7.12 -16.90 -6.30
N GLY A 151 7.31 -18.18 -6.67
CA GLY A 151 6.33 -18.95 -7.44
C GLY A 151 5.02 -19.24 -6.68
N PHE A 152 5.03 -19.09 -5.35
CA PHE A 152 3.83 -19.22 -4.53
C PHE A 152 3.12 -17.89 -4.29
N LEU A 153 3.72 -16.75 -4.66
CA LEU A 153 3.11 -15.43 -4.52
C LEU A 153 2.02 -15.23 -5.58
N ASP A 154 0.95 -14.53 -5.19
CA ASP A 154 -0.03 -14.02 -6.15
C ASP A 154 0.50 -12.69 -6.70
N ALA A 155 1.32 -12.80 -7.75
CA ALA A 155 2.08 -11.68 -8.29
C ALA A 155 1.27 -10.80 -9.26
N GLU A 156 0.17 -11.32 -9.81
CA GLU A 156 -0.57 -10.64 -10.88
C GLU A 156 -1.85 -9.98 -10.37
N HIS A 157 -2.45 -10.49 -9.30
CA HIS A 157 -3.74 -10.04 -8.81
C HIS A 157 -3.78 -9.90 -7.28
N GLY A 158 -4.77 -9.15 -6.79
CA GLY A 158 -5.06 -9.05 -5.36
C GLY A 158 -4.41 -7.87 -4.62
N PRO A 159 -4.59 -7.80 -3.28
CA PRO A 159 -4.16 -6.67 -2.46
C PRO A 159 -2.64 -6.51 -2.36
N LEU A 160 -1.88 -7.60 -2.36
CA LEU A 160 -0.42 -7.56 -2.26
C LEU A 160 0.22 -6.93 -3.49
N SER A 161 -0.17 -7.35 -4.70
CA SER A 161 0.39 -6.81 -5.93
C SER A 161 0.12 -5.31 -6.09
N ARG A 162 -1.08 -4.84 -5.70
CA ARG A 162 -1.39 -3.40 -5.64
C ARG A 162 -0.50 -2.67 -4.66
N HIS A 163 -0.31 -3.21 -3.47
CA HIS A 163 0.55 -2.60 -2.45
C HIS A 163 2.01 -2.51 -2.92
N GLU A 164 2.55 -3.56 -3.54
CA GLU A 164 3.91 -3.54 -4.10
C GLU A 164 4.04 -2.55 -5.27
N ALA A 165 3.01 -2.41 -6.10
CA ALA A 165 2.99 -1.43 -7.18
C ALA A 165 3.02 0.02 -6.65
N GLU A 166 2.22 0.32 -5.63
CA GLU A 166 2.22 1.62 -4.95
C GLU A 166 3.60 1.95 -4.37
N LEU A 167 4.23 1.01 -3.64
CA LEU A 167 5.57 1.20 -3.08
C LEU A 167 6.62 1.41 -4.17
N ARG A 168 6.49 0.71 -5.30
CA ARG A 168 7.42 0.85 -6.43
C ARG A 168 7.31 2.24 -7.07
N LEU A 169 6.09 2.76 -7.24
CA LEU A 169 5.87 4.10 -7.79
C LEU A 169 6.52 5.17 -6.91
N VAL A 170 6.33 5.07 -5.58
CA VAL A 170 6.95 6.00 -4.62
C VAL A 170 8.47 5.96 -4.73
N ARG A 171 9.08 4.78 -4.68
CA ARG A 171 10.55 4.64 -4.81
C ARG A 171 11.08 5.20 -6.13
N GLN A 172 10.41 4.90 -7.23
CA GLN A 172 10.81 5.40 -8.55
C GLN A 172 10.74 6.93 -8.62
N PHE A 173 9.72 7.54 -7.99
CA PHE A 173 9.61 8.98 -7.90
C PHE A 173 10.73 9.59 -7.04
N ASP A 174 11.02 8.98 -5.89
CA ASP A 174 12.08 9.43 -4.96
C ASP A 174 13.48 9.33 -5.58
N GLU A 175 13.71 8.39 -6.50
CA GLU A 175 14.96 8.23 -7.25
C GLU A 175 15.19 9.33 -8.31
N LEU A 176 14.14 10.08 -8.69
CA LEU A 176 14.27 11.19 -9.64
C LEU A 176 15.04 12.36 -9.03
N SER A 177 15.67 13.17 -9.89
CA SER A 177 16.32 14.40 -9.41
C SER A 177 15.29 15.38 -8.81
N PRO A 178 15.66 16.24 -7.85
CA PRO A 178 14.73 17.20 -7.27
C PRO A 178 14.08 18.12 -8.30
N GLN A 179 14.82 18.47 -9.36
CA GLN A 179 14.29 19.26 -10.48
C GLN A 179 13.20 18.51 -11.24
N MET A 180 13.40 17.21 -11.49
CA MET A 180 12.41 16.37 -12.17
C MET A 180 11.18 16.13 -11.28
N GLN A 181 11.37 15.85 -9.99
CA GLN A 181 10.24 15.72 -9.05
C GLN A 181 9.39 17.01 -9.02
N THR A 182 10.03 18.18 -8.94
CA THR A 182 9.35 19.48 -8.97
C THR A 182 8.59 19.68 -10.28
N PHE A 183 9.22 19.34 -11.41
CA PHE A 183 8.59 19.43 -12.72
C PHE A 183 7.36 18.53 -12.82
N LEU A 184 7.45 17.26 -12.41
CA LEU A 184 6.34 16.31 -12.45
C LEU A 184 5.19 16.68 -11.51
N ALA A 185 5.49 17.25 -10.34
CA ALA A 185 4.48 17.64 -9.36
C ALA A 185 3.70 18.91 -9.77
N ASN A 186 4.20 19.69 -10.74
CA ASN A 186 3.52 20.89 -11.21
C ASN A 186 2.40 20.55 -12.21
N PRO A 187 1.12 20.90 -11.92
CA PRO A 187 0.01 20.65 -12.84
C PRO A 187 0.18 21.29 -14.23
N GLN A 188 0.93 22.39 -14.34
CA GLN A 188 1.22 23.04 -15.62
C GLN A 188 2.14 22.20 -16.52
N SER A 189 2.91 21.28 -15.93
CA SER A 189 3.83 20.42 -16.68
C SER A 189 3.11 19.34 -17.48
N MET A 190 1.82 19.11 -17.23
CA MET A 190 1.03 18.05 -17.87
C MET A 190 1.09 18.09 -19.39
N ILE A 191 1.08 19.28 -20.00
CA ILE A 191 1.15 19.44 -21.47
C ILE A 191 2.46 18.85 -22.02
N TYR A 192 3.58 19.06 -21.32
CA TYR A 192 4.87 18.50 -21.73
C TYR A 192 4.92 16.99 -21.56
N LEU A 193 4.32 16.46 -20.49
CA LEU A 193 4.25 15.01 -20.24
C LEU A 193 3.38 14.30 -21.27
N GLU A 194 2.21 14.85 -21.59
CA GLU A 194 1.36 14.33 -22.67
C GLU A 194 2.08 14.36 -24.03
N THR A 195 2.83 15.43 -24.30
CA THR A 195 3.63 15.54 -25.53
C THR A 195 4.71 14.47 -25.57
N ALA A 196 5.47 14.30 -24.49
CA ALA A 196 6.48 13.25 -24.37
C ALA A 196 5.89 11.85 -24.52
N GLN A 197 4.71 11.60 -23.92
CA GLN A 197 3.99 10.34 -24.05
C GLN A 197 3.61 10.06 -25.51
N ARG A 198 3.03 11.04 -26.22
CA ARG A 198 2.68 10.88 -27.64
C ARG A 198 3.90 10.61 -28.49
N LEU A 199 4.99 11.35 -28.28
CA LEU A 199 6.25 11.12 -29.00
C LEU A 199 6.80 9.71 -28.76
N SER A 200 6.73 9.20 -27.53
CA SER A 200 7.23 7.85 -27.20
C SER A 200 6.49 6.70 -27.92
N GLN A 201 5.27 6.96 -28.41
CA GLN A 201 4.43 5.99 -29.11
C GLN A 201 4.61 6.04 -30.64
N MET A 202 5.32 7.04 -31.16
CA MET A 202 5.55 7.20 -32.60
C MET A 202 6.67 6.27 -33.09
N ASP A 203 6.62 5.90 -34.37
CA ASP A 203 7.75 5.22 -34.99
C ASP A 203 8.95 6.16 -35.19
N VAL A 204 10.12 5.56 -35.38
CA VAL A 204 11.39 6.30 -35.49
C VAL A 204 11.42 7.23 -36.70
N THR A 205 10.68 6.92 -37.76
CA THR A 205 10.64 7.71 -39.00
C THR A 205 9.88 9.01 -38.78
N HIS A 206 8.70 8.94 -38.16
CA HIS A 206 7.89 10.11 -37.82
C HIS A 206 8.59 10.99 -36.79
N LEU A 207 9.30 10.40 -35.81
CA LEU A 207 10.10 11.17 -34.84
C LEU A 207 11.20 11.99 -35.51
N ARG A 208 11.88 11.43 -36.53
CA ARG A 208 12.91 12.18 -37.29
C ARG A 208 12.32 13.33 -38.08
N GLN A 209 11.17 13.12 -38.75
CA GLN A 209 10.51 14.19 -39.51
C GLN A 209 10.09 15.36 -38.62
N ILE A 210 9.56 15.07 -37.42
CA ILE A 210 9.22 16.11 -36.43
C ILE A 210 10.49 16.86 -35.97
N ALA A 211 11.59 16.14 -35.69
CA ALA A 211 12.84 16.77 -35.29
C ALA A 211 13.43 17.67 -36.39
N GLU A 212 13.40 17.22 -37.64
CA GLU A 212 13.83 18.01 -38.81
C GLU A 212 12.97 19.27 -38.96
N SER A 213 11.64 19.14 -38.83
CA SER A 213 10.72 20.27 -38.90
C SER A 213 10.94 21.29 -37.77
N ILE A 214 11.23 20.84 -36.55
CA ILE A 214 11.54 21.74 -35.41
C ILE A 214 12.86 22.48 -35.68
N LEU A 215 13.88 21.78 -36.16
CA LEU A 215 15.15 22.39 -36.53
C LEU A 215 14.93 23.50 -37.57
N GLU A 216 14.21 23.21 -38.66
CA GLU A 216 13.92 24.20 -39.71
C GLU A 216 13.19 25.47 -39.23
N ILE A 217 12.39 25.39 -38.15
CA ILE A 217 11.66 26.55 -37.59
C ILE A 217 12.53 27.35 -36.60
N THR A 218 13.58 26.72 -36.05
CA THR A 218 14.49 27.37 -35.08
C THR A 218 15.69 28.08 -35.71
N TRP A 219 15.82 28.05 -37.05
CA TRP A 219 16.90 28.69 -37.81
C TRP A 219 16.36 29.72 -38.82
#